data_AF-A0A497JUF8-F1
#
_entry.id   AF-A0A497JUF8-F1
#
_cell.length_a   1.000
_cell.length_b   1.000
_cell.length_c   1.000
_cell.angle_alpha   90.00
_cell.angle_beta   90.00
_cell.angle_gamma   90.00
#
_symmetry.space_group_name_H-M   'P 1'
#
loop_
_entity.id
_entity.type
_entity.pdbx_description
1 polymer ?
#
loop_
_entity_poly.entity_id
_entity_poly.type
_entity_poly.pdbx_seq_one_letter_code
_entity_poly.pdbx_strand_id
1 'polypeptide(L)'
;MPSPKWFVIAKYEYRVQTSWIRGIRRYFPFAAAGLLAVWVFYLAPMMVQSLVDDLLEVLVSQVAVVLFEIILFMLSAFLAIMPVSNALKDEGGIGRVELMLKAPVRPGDVLVGEFLGKTPLYSIFAIAFAGL
;
A
#
# COMPACT_ATOMS: atom_id res chain seq x y z
N MET A 1 11.63 27.67 4.91
CA MET A 1 12.60 26.56 5.03
C MET A 1 12.58 25.76 3.73
N PRO A 2 13.72 25.38 3.14
CA PRO A 2 13.72 24.52 1.96
C PRO A 2 13.03 23.20 2.32
N SER A 3 12.06 22.76 1.51
CA SER A 3 11.35 21.50 1.74
C SER A 3 12.33 20.33 1.70
N PRO A 4 12.20 19.33 2.59
CA PRO A 4 13.06 18.15 2.55
C PRO A 4 13.03 17.49 1.17
N LYS A 5 14.20 17.11 0.64
CA LYS A 5 14.30 16.56 -0.73
C LYS A 5 13.52 15.26 -0.89
N TRP A 6 13.51 14.42 0.15
CA TRP A 6 12.70 13.20 0.19
C TRP A 6 11.20 13.47 0.01
N PHE A 7 10.69 14.57 0.57
CA PHE A 7 9.28 14.93 0.47
C PHE A 7 8.91 15.36 -0.96
N VAL A 8 9.81 16.07 -1.62
CA VAL A 8 9.64 16.47 -3.03
C VAL A 8 9.57 15.22 -3.91
N ILE A 9 10.46 14.26 -3.70
CA ILE A 9 10.50 12.99 -4.43
C ILE A 9 9.23 12.18 -4.17
N ALA A 10 8.83 12.00 -2.90
CA ALA A 10 7.59 11.32 -2.54
C ALA A 10 6.37 11.93 -3.22
N LYS A 11 6.30 13.26 -3.27
CA LYS A 11 5.21 13.97 -3.94
C LYS A 11 5.21 13.69 -5.45
N TYR A 12 6.37 13.65 -6.11
CA TYR A 12 6.43 13.32 -7.53
C TYR A 12 6.02 11.86 -7.79
N GLU A 13 6.54 10.93 -7.01
CA GLU A 13 6.22 9.50 -7.15
C GLU A 13 4.72 9.24 -6.94
N TYR A 14 4.13 9.83 -5.90
CA TYR A 14 2.68 9.78 -5.67
C TYR A 14 1.89 10.35 -6.86
N ARG A 15 2.38 11.42 -7.49
CA ARG A 15 1.75 12.03 -8.66
C ARG A 15 1.87 11.17 -9.93
N VAL A 16 2.94 10.40 -10.07
CA VAL A 16 3.10 9.45 -11.18
C VAL A 16 2.13 8.29 -10.99
N GLN A 17 2.08 7.71 -9.80
CA GLN A 17 1.18 6.58 -9.53
C GLN A 17 -0.31 6.95 -9.62
N THR A 18 -0.69 8.12 -9.10
CA THR A 18 -2.08 8.60 -9.19
C THR A 18 -2.35 9.40 -10.46
N SER A 19 -1.51 9.28 -11.49
CA SER A 19 -1.62 10.05 -12.73
C SER A 19 -2.92 9.79 -13.51
N TRP A 20 -3.61 8.69 -13.22
CA TRP A 20 -4.94 8.41 -13.78
C TRP A 20 -6.07 9.22 -13.11
N ILE A 21 -5.92 9.61 -11.83
CA ILE A 21 -6.98 10.24 -11.02
C ILE A 21 -6.67 11.72 -10.74
N ARG A 22 -6.18 12.44 -11.76
CA ARG A 22 -5.61 13.81 -11.60
C ARG A 22 -6.56 14.81 -10.96
N GLY A 23 -7.87 14.68 -11.22
CA GLY A 23 -8.90 15.61 -10.74
C GLY A 23 -9.21 15.50 -9.24
N ILE A 24 -9.16 14.29 -8.66
CA ILE A 24 -9.58 14.06 -7.26
C ILE A 24 -8.42 13.86 -6.29
N ARG A 25 -7.17 13.89 -6.78
CA ARG A 25 -5.95 13.58 -6.03
C ARG A 25 -5.85 14.24 -4.64
N ARG A 26 -6.34 15.48 -4.48
CA ARG A 26 -6.32 16.17 -3.18
C ARG A 26 -7.24 15.52 -2.15
N TYR A 27 -8.39 15.01 -2.59
CA TYR A 27 -9.40 14.38 -1.76
C TYR A 27 -9.20 12.87 -1.64
N PHE A 28 -8.52 12.26 -2.61
CA PHE A 28 -8.25 10.83 -2.67
C PHE A 28 -7.75 10.22 -1.35
N PRO A 29 -6.73 10.76 -0.64
CA PRO A 29 -6.26 10.13 0.60
C PRO A 29 -7.33 10.15 1.71
N PHE A 30 -8.13 11.22 1.79
CA PHE A 30 -9.21 11.31 2.77
C PHE A 30 -10.38 10.38 2.43
N ALA A 31 -10.75 10.32 1.14
CA ALA A 31 -11.78 9.42 0.66
C ALA A 31 -11.38 7.95 0.82
N ALA A 32 -10.13 7.60 0.49
CA ALA A 32 -9.58 6.26 0.67
C ALA A 32 -9.54 5.86 2.15
N ALA A 33 -9.08 6.75 3.04
CA ALA A 33 -9.08 6.48 4.47
C ALA A 33 -10.50 6.27 5.04
N GLY A 34 -11.46 7.10 4.63
CA GLY A 34 -12.87 6.95 5.01
C GLY A 34 -13.46 5.63 4.51
N LEU A 35 -13.25 5.27 3.24
CA LEU A 35 -13.71 4.01 2.67
C LEU A 35 -13.07 2.80 3.36
N LEU A 36 -11.77 2.86 3.66
CA LEU A 36 -11.08 1.79 4.39
C LEU A 36 -11.59 1.65 5.83
N ALA A 37 -11.91 2.75 6.52
CA ALA A 37 -12.51 2.68 7.84
C ALA A 37 -13.88 1.98 7.79
N VAL A 38 -14.73 2.35 6.82
CA VAL A 38 -16.03 1.67 6.60
C VAL A 38 -15.82 0.20 6.23
N TRP A 39 -14.79 -0.11 5.43
CA TRP A 39 -14.44 -1.49 5.09
C TRP A 39 -14.12 -2.31 6.33
N VAL A 40 -13.13 -1.89 7.11
CA VAL A 40 -12.62 -2.65 8.26
C VAL A 40 -13.65 -2.79 9.37
N PHE A 41 -14.38 -1.72 9.69
CA PHE A 41 -15.29 -1.72 10.85
C PHE A 41 -16.70 -2.27 10.54
N TYR A 42 -17.12 -2.30 9.28
CA TYR A 42 -18.50 -2.63 8.93
C TYR A 42 -18.62 -3.65 7.81
N LEU A 43 -18.07 -3.37 6.63
CA LEU A 43 -18.29 -4.24 5.46
C LEU A 43 -17.60 -5.60 5.62
N ALA A 44 -16.34 -5.61 6.05
CA ALA A 44 -15.60 -6.85 6.19
C ALA A 44 -16.19 -7.79 7.25
N PRO A 45 -16.49 -7.36 8.51
CA PRO A 45 -17.15 -8.24 9.47
C PRO A 45 -18.54 -8.69 9.02
N MET A 46 -19.30 -7.84 8.30
CA MET A 46 -20.60 -8.22 7.73
C MET A 46 -20.46 -9.28 6.64
N MET A 47 -19.49 -9.14 5.73
CA MET A 47 -19.24 -10.11 4.67
C MET A 47 -18.76 -11.44 5.24
N VAL A 48 -17.85 -11.40 6.22
CA VAL A 48 -17.38 -12.61 6.91
C VAL A 48 -18.54 -13.29 7.61
N GLN A 49 -19.35 -12.57 8.41
CA GLN A 49 -20.51 -13.17 9.09
C GLN A 49 -21.51 -13.79 8.10
N SER A 50 -21.80 -13.13 6.98
CA SER A 50 -22.71 -13.66 5.96
C SER A 50 -22.13 -14.87 5.19
N LEU A 51 -20.81 -14.97 5.03
CA LEU A 51 -20.17 -16.13 4.42
C LEU A 51 -20.00 -17.28 5.41
N VAL A 52 -19.80 -16.95 6.68
CA VAL A 52 -19.48 -17.88 7.77
C VAL A 52 -20.60 -18.88 8.01
N ASP A 53 -21.87 -18.48 7.92
CA ASP A 53 -22.99 -19.41 8.13
C ASP A 53 -23.03 -20.54 7.08
N ASP A 54 -22.72 -20.24 5.80
CA ASP A 54 -22.75 -21.23 4.70
C ASP A 54 -21.39 -21.93 4.46
N LEU A 55 -20.26 -21.25 4.70
CA LEU A 55 -18.92 -21.82 4.51
C LEU A 55 -18.42 -22.58 5.74
N LEU A 56 -18.80 -22.24 6.97
CA LEU A 56 -18.38 -23.01 8.14
C LEU A 56 -18.96 -24.42 8.17
N GLU A 57 -20.14 -24.66 7.59
CA GLU A 57 -20.67 -26.03 7.43
C GLU A 57 -19.80 -26.88 6.48
N VAL A 58 -19.03 -26.26 5.57
CA VAL A 58 -18.10 -26.93 4.64
C VAL A 58 -16.65 -26.91 5.15
N LEU A 59 -16.25 -25.86 5.88
CA LEU A 59 -14.91 -25.63 6.45
C LEU A 59 -14.80 -25.99 7.95
N VAL A 60 -15.62 -26.90 8.47
CA VAL A 60 -15.70 -27.31 9.91
C VAL A 60 -14.36 -27.67 10.56
N SER A 61 -13.30 -27.90 9.77
CA SER A 61 -11.96 -28.01 10.32
C SER A 61 -11.48 -26.63 10.80
N GLN A 62 -11.38 -26.46 12.12
CA GLN A 62 -10.68 -25.36 12.79
C GLN A 62 -9.29 -25.08 12.17
N VAL A 63 -8.66 -26.09 11.56
CA VAL A 63 -7.39 -25.97 10.82
C VAL A 63 -7.54 -25.14 9.54
N ALA A 64 -8.65 -25.27 8.80
CA ALA A 64 -8.88 -24.54 7.56
C ALA A 64 -9.04 -23.03 7.81
N VAL A 65 -9.73 -22.65 8.88
CA VAL A 65 -9.87 -21.24 9.29
C VAL A 65 -8.50 -20.64 9.62
N VAL A 66 -7.70 -21.34 10.44
CA VAL A 66 -6.35 -20.89 10.81
C VAL A 66 -5.44 -20.80 9.58
N LEU A 67 -5.50 -21.76 8.65
CA LEU A 67 -4.70 -21.70 7.42
C LEU A 67 -5.10 -20.52 6.53
N PHE A 68 -6.40 -20.23 6.41
CA PHE A 68 -6.88 -19.09 5.64
C PHE A 68 -6.40 -17.76 6.22
N GLU A 69 -6.47 -17.61 7.55
CA GLU A 69 -5.96 -16.44 8.26
C GLU A 69 -4.44 -16.27 8.05
N ILE A 70 -3.67 -17.36 8.13
CA ILE A 70 -2.22 -17.33 7.87
C ILE A 70 -1.94 -16.91 6.42
N ILE A 71 -2.70 -17.40 5.44
CA ILE A 71 -2.52 -17.03 4.02
C ILE A 71 -2.81 -15.54 3.81
N LEU A 72 -3.90 -15.01 4.37
CA LEU A 72 -4.25 -13.59 4.27
C LEU A 72 -3.23 -12.70 4.99
N PHE A 73 -2.75 -13.13 6.16
CA PHE A 73 -1.67 -12.46 6.87
C PHE A 73 -0.38 -12.43 6.06
N MET A 74 0.02 -13.55 5.46
CA MET A 74 1.20 -13.59 4.59
C MET A 74 1.05 -12.68 3.37
N LEU A 75 -0.14 -12.66 2.75
CA LEU A 75 -0.41 -11.80 1.59
C LEU A 75 -0.36 -10.32 1.94
N SER A 76 -0.95 -9.93 3.08
CA SER A 76 -0.90 -8.55 3.57
C SER A 76 0.53 -8.12 3.95
N ALA A 77 1.29 -9.00 4.62
CA ALA A 77 2.70 -8.76 4.93
C ALA A 77 3.53 -8.61 3.66
N PHE A 78 3.30 -9.45 2.64
CA PHE A 78 3.96 -9.34 1.35
C PHE A 78 3.67 -8.00 0.67
N LEU A 79 2.41 -7.56 0.64
CA LEU A 79 2.01 -6.26 0.10
C LEU A 79 2.64 -5.08 0.86
N ALA A 80 2.83 -5.20 2.17
CA ALA A 80 3.49 -4.19 2.99
C ALA A 80 5.01 -4.10 2.74
N ILE A 81 5.66 -5.22 2.42
CA ILE A 81 7.10 -5.29 2.12
C ILE A 81 7.39 -4.86 0.67
N MET A 82 6.45 -5.10 -0.26
CA MET A 82 6.54 -4.75 -1.68
C MET A 82 7.04 -3.32 -1.97
N PRO A 83 6.51 -2.23 -1.35
CA PRO A 83 7.02 -0.88 -1.57
C PRO A 83 8.48 -0.69 -1.12
N VAL A 84 8.92 -1.41 -0.08
CA VAL A 84 10.33 -1.39 0.36
C VAL A 84 11.19 -2.09 -0.67
N SER A 85 10.79 -3.29 -1.12
CA SER A 85 11.50 -4.03 -2.16
C SER A 85 11.59 -3.21 -3.45
N ASN A 86 10.50 -2.55 -3.85
CA ASN A 86 10.46 -1.73 -5.06
C ASN A 86 11.17 -0.38 -4.93
N ALA A 87 11.41 0.12 -3.72
CA ALA A 87 12.28 1.28 -3.49
C ALA A 87 13.76 0.86 -3.49
N LEU A 88 14.07 -0.36 -3.06
CA LEU A 88 15.43 -0.90 -3.04
C LEU A 88 15.86 -1.49 -4.38
N LYS A 89 14.93 -2.03 -5.17
CA LYS A 89 15.18 -2.52 -6.54
C LYS A 89 15.65 -1.35 -7.40
N ASP A 90 16.76 -1.58 -8.09
CA ASP A 90 17.37 -0.64 -9.03
C ASP A 90 16.57 -0.48 -10.34
N GLU A 91 15.23 -0.50 -10.29
CA GLU A 91 14.38 -0.18 -11.45
C GLU A 91 14.53 1.28 -11.90
N GLY A 92 15.13 2.13 -11.06
CA GLY A 92 15.57 3.47 -11.40
C GLY A 92 16.95 3.55 -12.08
N GLY A 93 17.56 2.44 -12.52
CA GLY A 93 18.97 2.33 -12.95
C GLY A 93 19.49 3.36 -13.98
N ILE A 94 18.61 4.15 -14.60
CA ILE A 94 18.97 5.31 -15.44
C ILE A 94 18.43 6.62 -14.83
N GLY A 95 17.16 6.68 -14.39
CA GLY A 95 16.55 7.89 -13.83
C GLY A 95 17.09 8.32 -12.45
N ARG A 96 17.38 7.36 -11.56
CA ARG A 96 17.95 7.57 -10.21
C ARG A 96 19.41 8.00 -10.30
N VAL A 97 20.18 7.35 -11.18
CA VAL A 97 21.57 7.70 -11.48
C VAL A 97 21.65 9.10 -12.10
N GLU A 98 20.77 9.44 -13.05
CA GLU A 98 20.67 10.79 -13.58
C GLU A 98 20.26 11.82 -12.53
N LEU A 99 19.33 11.51 -11.62
CA LEU A 99 18.90 12.43 -10.57
C LEU A 99 20.04 12.72 -9.57
N MET A 100 20.82 11.69 -9.23
CA MET A 100 21.99 11.79 -8.35
C MET A 100 23.17 12.51 -9.03
N LEU A 101 23.29 12.39 -10.36
CA LEU A 101 24.30 13.11 -11.15
C LEU A 101 23.92 14.57 -11.42
N LYS A 102 22.63 14.88 -11.63
CA LYS A 102 22.15 16.24 -11.97
C LYS A 102 21.83 17.10 -10.75
N ALA A 103 21.58 16.52 -9.58
CA ALA A 103 21.23 17.25 -8.38
C ALA A 103 21.94 16.68 -7.13
N PRO A 104 22.35 17.54 -6.16
CA PRO A 104 23.01 17.08 -4.94
C PRO A 104 22.00 16.42 -3.98
N VAL A 105 21.53 15.22 -4.29
CA VAL A 105 20.52 14.48 -3.52
C VAL A 105 21.16 13.25 -2.87
N ARG A 106 20.92 13.04 -1.57
CA ARG A 106 21.44 11.86 -0.87
C ARG A 106 20.65 10.61 -1.29
N PRO A 107 21.30 9.45 -1.47
CA PRO A 107 20.60 8.21 -1.84
C PRO A 107 19.48 7.83 -0.86
N GLY A 108 19.68 8.11 0.44
CA GLY A 108 18.65 7.90 1.47
C GLY A 108 17.39 8.75 1.28
N ASP A 109 17.52 10.00 0.81
CA ASP A 109 16.36 10.86 0.56
C ASP A 109 15.54 10.36 -0.62
N VAL A 110 16.20 9.77 -1.62
CA VAL A 110 15.53 9.15 -2.78
C VAL A 110 14.77 7.90 -2.35
N LEU A 111 15.42 7.01 -1.59
CA LEU A 111 14.81 5.78 -1.07
C LEU A 111 13.55 6.07 -0.24
N VAL A 112 13.67 6.98 0.74
CA VAL A 112 12.56 7.37 1.60
C VAL A 112 11.45 8.04 0.77
N GLY A 113 11.83 8.87 -0.20
CA GLY A 113 10.89 9.52 -1.10
C GLY A 113 10.07 8.51 -1.92
N GLU A 114 10.74 7.60 -2.61
CA GLU A 114 10.07 6.57 -3.42
C GLU A 114 9.21 5.64 -2.57
N PHE A 115 9.73 5.18 -1.43
CA PHE A 115 8.96 4.37 -0.50
C PHE A 115 7.65 5.07 -0.12
N LEU A 116 7.74 6.27 0.47
CA LEU A 116 6.58 7.03 0.93
C LEU A 116 5.63 7.44 -0.20
N GLY A 117 6.14 7.62 -1.42
CA GLY A 117 5.32 7.89 -2.59
C GLY A 117 4.47 6.70 -3.03
N LYS A 118 5.02 5.49 -2.90
CA LYS A 118 4.35 4.22 -3.26
C LYS A 118 3.46 3.68 -2.12
N THR A 119 3.83 3.90 -0.85
CA THR A 119 3.15 3.32 0.33
C THR A 119 1.63 3.48 0.32
N PRO A 120 1.04 4.66 0.02
CA PRO A 120 -0.41 4.85 0.14
C PRO A 120 -1.23 3.91 -0.74
N LEU A 121 -0.70 3.50 -1.89
CA LEU A 121 -1.37 2.57 -2.81
C LEU A 121 -1.30 1.14 -2.30
N TYR A 122 -0.11 0.69 -1.90
CA TYR A 122 0.08 -0.65 -1.33
C TYR A 122 -0.66 -0.83 0.00
N SER A 123 -0.74 0.21 0.83
CA SER A 123 -1.46 0.16 2.11
C SER A 123 -2.96 -0.04 1.93
N ILE A 124 -3.56 0.49 0.86
CA ILE A 124 -5.00 0.27 0.57
C ILE A 124 -5.25 -1.23 0.34
N PHE A 125 -4.44 -1.88 -0.50
CA PHE A 125 -4.57 -3.32 -0.75
C PHE A 125 -4.24 -4.14 0.50
N ALA A 126 -3.18 -3.80 1.23
CA ALA A 126 -2.81 -4.50 2.45
C ALA A 126 -3.93 -4.46 3.50
N ILE A 127 -4.56 -3.30 3.71
CA ILE A 127 -5.69 -3.15 4.64
C ILE A 127 -6.94 -3.87 4.13
N ALA A 128 -7.19 -3.85 2.82
CA ALA A 128 -8.33 -4.56 2.24
C ALA A 128 -8.26 -6.07 2.51
N PHE A 129 -7.08 -6.68 2.31
CA PHE A 129 -6.86 -8.10 2.59
C PHE A 129 -6.76 -8.42 4.08
N ALA A 130 -6.13 -7.55 4.87
CA ALA A 130 -6.01 -7.77 6.32
C ALA A 130 -7.33 -7.58 7.09
N GLY A 131 -8.29 -6.84 6.51
CA GLY A 131 -9.60 -6.65 7.11
C GLY A 131 -10.58 -7.79 6.85
N LEU A 132 -10.28 -8.69 5.91
CA LEU A 132 -11.11 -9.83 5.50
C LEU A 132 -10.75 -11.05 6.36
#